data_AF-A0A957LFZ4-F1
#
_entry.id   AF-A0A957LFZ4-F1
#
_cell.length_a   1.000
_cell.length_b   1.000
_cell.length_c   1.000
_cell.angle_alpha   90.00
_cell.angle_beta   90.00
_cell.angle_gamma   90.00
#
_symmetry.space_group_name_H-M   'P 1'
#
loop_
_entity.id
_entity.type
_entity.pdbx_description
1 polymer ?
#
loop_
_entity_poly.entity_id
_entity_poly.type
_entity_poly.pdbx_seq_one_letter_code
_entity_poly.pdbx_strand_id
1 'polypeptide(L)'
;MSQKDQLSRNDAIEIIAAELTGPTRIQEFTTRVLEIWPSNAKDPHAGVRQAMKGYDHQGKTLLYLDNTTITSMQLAMAGVQWRVSLSAGQLAKGILYIIPAFAGLKPRWFDNANLQLVDASDLIIPTEIVEETRRVNTIFGESTQKLSALNLSWWYKKHQVEPTDHLLITIVDWSANKYRLEIERHTAYQAIQDEVATSNALLMDQLFGALEGAKDERVFTHIVITAAYAHLKEKQTVPADHWLQLIEQDGRMVWNGYEIGYADSLTSLGTLFSSESPQSAAPPKLTAAQQEQVYQFKAYLKHKKSLWRRIEIQGEQILKDFDDIMRHAFLFDAMDHLSGFWQRIRRGDTNKFREVDLATIYPYGDEGEGGDTQIAALDLQPGDQLKYVYDFGDWIECYIELEEIIEAAEAADYPRVVAQNKPRYRYCPVCKTEGKKTIATYVCYWCSNEQQKDVLMCEEHISPEHEDHYLEEMLY
;
A
#
# COMPACT_ATOMS: atom_id res chain seq x y z
N MET A 1 32.32 14.26 -41.00
CA MET A 1 31.81 13.07 -40.29
C MET A 1 30.42 13.41 -39.79
N SER A 2 29.43 12.61 -40.17
CA SER A 2 28.01 12.82 -39.88
C SER A 2 27.74 12.69 -38.38
N GLN A 3 26.78 13.46 -37.87
CA GLN A 3 26.35 13.60 -36.47
C GLN A 3 25.70 12.32 -35.88
N LYS A 4 25.96 11.13 -36.46
CA LYS A 4 25.16 9.90 -36.27
C LYS A 4 25.73 8.87 -35.29
N ASP A 5 26.94 9.04 -34.74
CA ASP A 5 27.55 8.05 -33.84
C ASP A 5 28.07 8.69 -32.54
N GLN A 6 27.27 9.50 -31.86
CA GLN A 6 27.59 9.90 -30.49
C GLN A 6 26.88 8.94 -29.53
N LEU A 7 27.66 8.16 -28.77
CA LEU A 7 27.18 7.26 -27.72
C LEU A 7 26.18 8.00 -26.82
N SER A 8 24.97 7.45 -26.65
CA SER A 8 24.00 8.05 -25.74
C SER A 8 24.30 7.69 -24.28
N ARG A 9 23.72 8.44 -23.34
CA ARG A 9 23.82 8.12 -21.91
C ARG A 9 23.27 6.73 -21.60
N ASN A 10 22.17 6.35 -22.24
CA ASN A 10 21.54 5.05 -22.00
C ASN A 10 22.42 3.93 -22.55
N ASP A 11 22.99 4.09 -23.74
CA ASP A 11 23.94 3.11 -24.31
C ASP A 11 25.15 2.93 -23.39
N ALA A 12 25.70 4.03 -22.85
CA ALA A 12 26.80 3.98 -21.90
C ALA A 12 26.43 3.22 -20.61
N ILE A 13 25.22 3.42 -20.07
CA ILE A 13 24.73 2.66 -18.92
C ILE A 13 24.61 1.18 -19.25
N GLU A 14 24.06 0.81 -20.42
CA GLU A 14 23.91 -0.60 -20.83
C GLU A 14 25.27 -1.28 -21.02
N ILE A 15 26.25 -0.60 -21.62
CA ILE A 15 27.63 -1.10 -21.77
C ILE A 15 28.25 -1.38 -20.40
N ILE A 16 28.26 -0.40 -19.49
CA ILE A 16 28.87 -0.58 -18.16
C ILE A 16 28.11 -1.63 -17.34
N ALA A 17 26.78 -1.71 -17.47
CA ALA A 17 25.98 -2.74 -16.81
C ALA A 17 26.36 -4.16 -17.25
N ALA A 18 26.61 -4.36 -18.56
CA ALA A 18 27.03 -5.65 -19.10
C ALA A 18 28.45 -6.07 -18.65
N GLU A 19 29.30 -5.10 -18.30
CA GLU A 19 30.66 -5.34 -17.77
C GLU A 19 30.70 -5.62 -16.26
N LEU A 20 29.57 -5.48 -15.55
CA LEU A 20 29.56 -5.77 -14.12
C LEU A 20 29.81 -7.26 -13.89
N THR A 21 30.67 -7.55 -12.92
CA THR A 21 30.97 -8.92 -12.46
C THR A 21 30.42 -9.20 -11.06
N GLY A 22 29.74 -8.23 -10.45
CA GLY A 22 29.15 -8.35 -9.12
C GLY A 22 28.58 -7.03 -8.58
N PRO A 23 28.17 -7.03 -7.29
CA PRO A 23 27.70 -5.83 -6.60
C PRO A 23 28.70 -4.68 -6.71
N THR A 24 28.22 -3.52 -7.14
CA THR A 24 29.01 -2.32 -7.43
C THR A 24 28.37 -1.11 -6.79
N ARG A 25 29.18 -0.22 -6.18
CA ARG A 25 28.64 1.02 -5.60
C ARG A 25 28.12 1.94 -6.70
N ILE A 26 26.98 2.58 -6.48
CA ILE A 26 26.36 3.51 -7.44
C ILE A 26 27.33 4.62 -7.84
N GLN A 27 28.12 5.14 -6.91
CA GLN A 27 29.10 6.19 -7.22
C GLN A 27 30.17 5.70 -8.20
N GLU A 28 30.70 4.51 -7.99
CA GLU A 28 31.68 3.88 -8.87
C GLU A 28 31.08 3.64 -10.27
N PHE A 29 29.88 3.05 -10.32
CA PHE A 29 29.16 2.82 -11.57
C PHE A 29 28.95 4.13 -12.36
N THR A 30 28.45 5.18 -11.69
CA THR A 30 28.21 6.48 -12.36
C THR A 30 29.51 7.12 -12.86
N THR A 31 30.63 6.87 -12.18
CA THR A 31 31.95 7.37 -12.61
C THR A 31 32.37 6.68 -13.91
N ARG A 32 32.29 5.34 -13.97
CA ARG A 32 32.58 4.55 -15.18
C ARG A 32 31.70 4.94 -16.37
N VAL A 33 30.41 5.20 -16.13
CA VAL A 33 29.50 5.70 -17.20
C VAL A 33 30.00 7.05 -17.73
N LEU A 34 30.42 7.97 -16.87
CA LEU A 34 30.89 9.29 -17.27
C LEU A 34 32.28 9.29 -17.94
N GLU A 35 33.09 8.25 -17.72
CA GLU A 35 34.36 8.06 -18.43
C GLU A 35 34.15 7.78 -19.92
N ILE A 36 33.13 6.99 -20.28
CA ILE A 36 32.79 6.68 -21.68
C ILE A 36 31.75 7.63 -22.27
N TRP A 37 30.98 8.32 -21.42
CA TRP A 37 30.01 9.35 -21.80
C TRP A 37 30.23 10.65 -21.00
N PRO A 38 31.23 11.47 -21.37
CA PRO A 38 31.48 12.74 -20.68
C PRO A 38 30.31 13.72 -20.84
N SER A 39 29.95 14.41 -19.76
CA SER A 39 28.85 15.38 -19.76
C SER A 39 29.28 16.72 -19.18
N ASN A 40 28.83 17.82 -19.82
CA ASN A 40 29.08 19.20 -19.39
C ASN A 40 28.00 19.73 -18.43
N ALA A 41 27.09 18.88 -17.95
CA ALA A 41 26.07 19.29 -16.99
C ALA A 41 26.69 19.74 -15.66
N LYS A 42 25.98 20.60 -14.91
CA LYS A 42 26.45 21.10 -13.60
C LYS A 42 26.68 19.97 -12.58
N ASP A 43 25.84 18.94 -12.59
CA ASP A 43 26.00 17.71 -11.81
C ASP A 43 25.71 16.49 -12.71
N PRO A 44 26.73 15.97 -13.42
CA PRO A 44 26.53 14.88 -14.36
C PRO A 44 26.20 13.55 -13.65
N HIS A 45 26.70 13.34 -12.43
CA HIS A 45 26.40 12.13 -11.66
C HIS A 45 24.92 12.06 -11.25
N ALA A 46 24.30 13.18 -10.85
CA ALA A 46 22.87 13.21 -10.58
C ALA A 46 22.04 12.84 -11.81
N GLY A 47 22.43 13.33 -12.99
CA GLY A 47 21.78 13.00 -14.25
C GLY A 47 21.85 11.51 -14.59
N VAL A 48 23.00 10.85 -14.36
CA VAL A 48 23.16 9.40 -14.54
C VAL A 48 22.33 8.64 -13.51
N ARG A 49 22.40 9.00 -12.22
CA ARG A 49 21.58 8.35 -11.17
C ARG A 49 20.08 8.41 -11.47
N GLN A 50 19.59 9.55 -11.95
CA GLN A 50 18.19 9.70 -12.30
C GLN A 50 17.81 8.79 -13.49
N ALA A 51 18.68 8.68 -14.49
CA ALA A 51 18.47 7.77 -15.61
C ALA A 51 18.44 6.30 -15.17
N MET A 52 19.35 5.90 -14.27
CA MET A 52 19.40 4.54 -13.73
C MET A 52 18.13 4.16 -12.95
N LYS A 53 17.47 5.12 -12.29
CA LYS A 53 16.18 4.93 -11.60
C LYS A 53 14.97 5.00 -12.55
N GLY A 54 15.21 5.38 -13.79
CA GLY A 54 14.18 5.42 -14.82
C GLY A 54 13.73 4.03 -15.23
N TYR A 55 12.57 4.00 -15.89
CA TYR A 55 11.95 2.82 -16.49
C TYR A 55 12.86 2.07 -17.47
N ASP A 56 13.86 2.77 -18.02
CA ASP A 56 14.81 2.25 -19.01
C ASP A 56 15.91 1.37 -18.40
N HIS A 57 16.11 1.38 -17.09
CA HIS A 57 17.23 0.63 -16.48
C HIS A 57 16.82 -0.16 -15.24
N GLN A 58 16.00 0.41 -14.35
CA GLN A 58 15.61 -0.27 -13.11
C GLN A 58 14.73 -1.48 -13.39
N GLY A 59 15.18 -2.67 -12.97
CA GLY A 59 14.51 -3.94 -13.27
C GLY A 59 14.66 -4.38 -14.74
N LYS A 60 15.39 -3.61 -15.57
CA LYS A 60 15.70 -3.94 -16.97
C LYS A 60 17.12 -4.44 -17.13
N THR A 61 18.08 -3.57 -16.84
CA THR A 61 19.52 -3.83 -16.96
C THR A 61 20.22 -3.80 -15.61
N LEU A 62 19.67 -3.05 -14.66
CA LEU A 62 20.23 -2.88 -13.32
C LEU A 62 19.23 -3.31 -12.24
N LEU A 63 19.77 -3.94 -11.20
CA LEU A 63 19.06 -4.25 -9.96
C LEU A 63 19.70 -3.46 -8.81
N TYR A 64 18.87 -2.80 -8.00
CA TYR A 64 19.31 -2.17 -6.76
C TYR A 64 19.26 -3.21 -5.64
N LEU A 65 20.41 -3.46 -5.00
CA LEU A 65 20.50 -4.33 -3.83
C LEU A 65 20.21 -3.54 -2.55
N ASP A 66 20.63 -2.26 -2.54
CA ASP A 66 20.35 -1.29 -1.49
C ASP A 66 20.38 0.15 -2.05
N ASN A 67 20.33 1.17 -1.19
CA ASN A 67 20.33 2.58 -1.60
C ASN A 67 21.65 3.08 -2.20
N THR A 68 22.71 2.28 -2.14
CA THR A 68 24.10 2.62 -2.49
C THR A 68 24.77 1.58 -3.41
N THR A 69 24.19 0.39 -3.55
CA THR A 69 24.77 -0.74 -4.29
C THR A 69 23.81 -1.25 -5.36
N ILE A 70 24.34 -1.51 -6.55
CA ILE A 70 23.63 -2.09 -7.69
C ILE A 70 24.39 -3.30 -8.24
N THR A 71 23.71 -4.12 -9.03
CA THR A 71 24.32 -5.16 -9.86
C THR A 71 23.61 -5.22 -11.21
N SER A 72 24.15 -5.99 -12.17
CA SER A 72 23.45 -6.22 -13.42
C SER A 72 22.30 -7.21 -13.22
N MET A 73 21.20 -7.00 -13.95
CA MET A 73 20.06 -7.92 -13.94
C MET A 73 20.48 -9.33 -14.38
N GLN A 74 21.40 -9.44 -15.34
CA GLN A 74 21.91 -10.73 -15.81
C GLN A 74 22.57 -11.53 -14.69
N LEU A 75 23.42 -10.89 -13.88
CA LEU A 75 24.09 -11.57 -12.77
C LEU A 75 23.13 -11.90 -11.62
N ALA A 76 22.28 -10.96 -11.25
CA ALA A 76 21.35 -11.15 -10.14
C ALA A 76 20.38 -12.30 -10.41
N MET A 77 19.78 -12.29 -11.60
CA MET A 77 18.71 -13.20 -11.97
C MET A 77 19.19 -14.58 -12.39
N ALA A 78 20.45 -14.75 -12.82
CA ALA A 78 20.98 -16.07 -13.18
C ALA A 78 20.85 -17.05 -12.00
N GLY A 79 20.21 -18.20 -12.23
CA GLY A 79 19.94 -19.22 -11.22
C GLY A 79 18.80 -18.92 -10.26
N VAL A 80 18.08 -17.79 -10.40
CA VAL A 80 16.82 -17.57 -9.67
C VAL A 80 15.84 -18.66 -10.08
N GLN A 81 15.21 -19.28 -9.10
CA GLN A 81 14.28 -20.39 -9.27
C GLN A 81 12.97 -20.12 -8.54
N TRP A 82 11.87 -20.58 -9.12
CA TRP A 82 10.56 -20.57 -8.49
C TRP A 82 9.75 -21.80 -8.90
N ARG A 83 8.68 -22.06 -8.16
CA ARG A 83 7.82 -23.22 -8.34
C ARG A 83 6.46 -22.82 -8.89
N VAL A 84 5.96 -23.59 -9.85
CA VAL A 84 4.64 -23.40 -10.46
C VAL A 84 3.82 -24.67 -10.32
N SER A 85 2.63 -24.52 -9.73
CA SER A 85 1.63 -25.58 -9.65
C SER A 85 0.91 -25.76 -10.99
N LEU A 86 0.67 -27.01 -11.37
CA LEU A 86 -0.05 -27.34 -12.59
C LEU A 86 -1.52 -27.65 -12.30
N SER A 87 -2.44 -26.96 -12.98
CA SER A 87 -3.84 -27.38 -12.94
C SER A 87 -4.05 -28.64 -13.79
N ALA A 88 -4.98 -29.51 -13.38
CA ALA A 88 -5.37 -30.68 -14.16
C ALA A 88 -5.82 -30.31 -15.60
N GLY A 89 -6.43 -29.14 -15.78
CA GLY A 89 -6.83 -28.62 -17.09
C GLY A 89 -5.64 -28.25 -17.99
N GLN A 90 -4.60 -27.61 -17.44
CA GLN A 90 -3.37 -27.31 -18.18
C GLN A 90 -2.65 -28.59 -18.60
N LEU A 91 -2.55 -29.57 -17.69
CA LEU A 91 -1.91 -30.83 -17.99
C LEU A 91 -2.68 -31.62 -19.06
N ALA A 92 -4.01 -31.68 -18.97
CA ALA A 92 -4.85 -32.35 -19.97
C ALA A 92 -4.72 -31.73 -21.38
N LYS A 93 -4.55 -30.40 -21.46
CA LYS A 93 -4.29 -29.68 -22.71
C LYS A 93 -2.83 -29.73 -23.14
N GLY A 94 -1.93 -30.15 -22.26
CA GLY A 94 -0.49 -30.13 -22.50
C GLY A 94 0.11 -28.74 -22.64
N ILE A 95 -0.40 -27.75 -21.89
CA ILE A 95 0.03 -26.34 -21.99
C ILE A 95 0.55 -25.79 -20.65
N LEU A 96 1.40 -24.77 -20.72
CA LEU A 96 1.78 -23.92 -19.59
C LEU A 96 1.46 -22.46 -19.94
N TYR A 97 0.58 -21.82 -19.19
CA TYR A 97 0.27 -20.42 -19.44
C TYR A 97 1.49 -19.54 -19.12
N ILE A 98 1.82 -18.61 -20.02
CA ILE A 98 2.95 -17.69 -19.80
C ILE A 98 2.67 -16.77 -18.60
N ILE A 99 1.42 -16.32 -18.46
CA ILE A 99 0.89 -15.67 -17.26
C ILE A 99 -0.14 -16.64 -16.66
N PRO A 100 0.03 -17.13 -15.43
CA PRO A 100 0.87 -16.55 -14.39
C PRO A 100 2.34 -17.00 -14.35
N ALA A 101 2.73 -18.10 -15.01
CA ALA A 101 3.98 -18.83 -14.70
C ALA A 101 5.29 -18.02 -14.76
N PHE A 102 5.35 -16.97 -15.57
CA PHE A 102 6.52 -16.10 -15.75
C PHE A 102 6.25 -14.63 -15.40
N ALA A 103 5.10 -14.31 -14.80
CA ALA A 103 4.73 -12.93 -14.51
C ALA A 103 5.76 -12.28 -13.56
N GLY A 104 6.26 -11.09 -13.90
CA GLY A 104 7.30 -10.39 -13.11
C GLY A 104 8.71 -11.01 -13.17
N LEU A 105 8.84 -12.26 -13.63
CA LEU A 105 10.11 -13.01 -13.77
C LEU A 105 10.50 -13.26 -15.23
N LYS A 106 9.74 -12.68 -16.16
CA LYS A 106 10.11 -12.49 -17.57
C LYS A 106 10.27 -11.01 -17.85
N PRO A 107 11.35 -10.60 -18.53
CA PRO A 107 11.49 -9.21 -18.92
C PRO A 107 10.35 -8.78 -19.86
N ARG A 108 9.61 -7.72 -19.47
CA ARG A 108 8.35 -7.30 -20.12
C ARG A 108 8.49 -6.88 -21.58
N TRP A 109 9.69 -6.47 -21.99
CA TRP A 109 9.98 -6.01 -23.35
C TRP A 109 10.36 -7.16 -24.29
N PHE A 110 10.47 -8.39 -23.80
CA PHE A 110 10.65 -9.54 -24.66
C PHE A 110 9.32 -10.04 -25.22
N ASP A 111 9.31 -10.26 -26.53
CA ASP A 111 8.28 -11.04 -27.18
C ASP A 111 8.24 -12.45 -26.57
N ASN A 112 7.03 -12.94 -26.31
CA ASN A 112 6.81 -14.32 -25.89
C ASN A 112 7.43 -15.31 -26.89
N ALA A 113 7.46 -14.96 -28.19
CA ALA A 113 8.08 -15.76 -29.25
C ALA A 113 9.56 -16.07 -29.03
N ASN A 114 10.26 -15.25 -28.23
CA ASN A 114 11.68 -15.42 -27.94
C ASN A 114 11.93 -16.22 -26.64
N LEU A 115 10.90 -16.73 -25.98
CA LEU A 115 11.05 -17.54 -24.78
C LEU A 115 11.66 -18.90 -25.14
N GLN A 116 12.81 -19.20 -24.54
CA GLN A 116 13.51 -20.47 -24.75
C GLN A 116 13.45 -21.32 -23.48
N LEU A 117 12.99 -22.56 -23.63
CA LEU A 117 13.04 -23.55 -22.55
C LEU A 117 14.12 -24.59 -22.84
N VAL A 118 14.87 -24.95 -21.80
CA VAL A 118 15.79 -26.09 -21.83
C VAL A 118 15.47 -27.07 -20.70
N ASP A 119 15.82 -28.34 -20.89
CA ASP A 119 15.71 -29.34 -19.83
C ASP A 119 16.92 -29.35 -18.89
N ALA A 120 16.93 -30.26 -17.93
CA ALA A 120 18.03 -30.42 -16.97
C ALA A 120 19.40 -30.70 -17.63
N SER A 121 19.43 -31.19 -18.88
CA SER A 121 20.64 -31.45 -19.67
C SER A 121 21.00 -30.30 -20.62
N ASP A 122 20.38 -29.13 -20.45
CA ASP A 122 20.55 -27.94 -21.30
C ASP A 122 20.13 -28.15 -22.77
N LEU A 123 19.34 -29.20 -23.05
CA LEU A 123 18.75 -29.43 -24.37
C LEU A 123 17.50 -28.59 -24.54
N ILE A 124 17.34 -27.96 -25.71
CA ILE A 124 16.17 -27.15 -26.03
C ILE A 124 14.91 -28.02 -26.00
N ILE A 125 13.92 -27.59 -25.23
CA ILE A 125 12.57 -28.15 -25.23
C ILE A 125 11.82 -27.48 -26.38
N PRO A 126 11.38 -28.23 -27.41
CA PRO A 126 10.59 -27.66 -28.49
C PRO A 126 9.26 -27.12 -27.94
N THR A 127 9.03 -25.83 -28.10
CA THR A 127 7.82 -25.14 -27.64
C THR A 127 7.16 -24.39 -28.78
N GLU A 128 5.84 -24.46 -28.85
CA GLU A 128 5.01 -23.61 -29.71
C GLU A 128 4.14 -22.71 -28.83
N ILE A 129 3.96 -21.45 -29.22
CA ILE A 129 3.03 -20.56 -28.54
C ILE A 129 1.63 -20.81 -29.08
N VAL A 130 0.72 -21.13 -28.18
CA VAL A 130 -0.71 -21.29 -28.49
C VAL A 130 -1.52 -20.20 -27.79
N GLU A 131 -2.60 -19.76 -28.42
CA GLU A 131 -3.55 -18.83 -27.81
C GLU A 131 -4.77 -19.60 -27.31
N GLU A 132 -5.10 -19.42 -26.04
CA GLU A 132 -6.33 -19.91 -25.44
C GLU A 132 -7.27 -18.74 -25.20
N THR A 133 -8.55 -18.95 -25.50
CA THR A 133 -9.57 -17.92 -25.32
C THR A 133 -10.40 -18.25 -24.08
N ARG A 134 -10.43 -17.33 -23.12
CA ARG A 134 -11.23 -17.46 -21.90
C ARG A 134 -12.25 -16.34 -21.82
N ARG A 135 -13.50 -16.69 -21.52
CA ARG A 135 -14.51 -15.70 -21.15
C ARG A 135 -14.30 -15.31 -19.69
N VAL A 136 -14.26 -14.02 -19.44
CA VAL A 136 -14.18 -13.43 -18.12
C VAL A 136 -15.34 -12.46 -17.96
N ASN A 137 -15.99 -12.48 -16.80
CA ASN A 137 -16.97 -11.46 -16.49
C ASN A 137 -16.21 -10.22 -16.04
N THR A 138 -16.43 -9.11 -16.71
CA THR A 138 -15.94 -7.79 -16.31
C THR A 138 -17.13 -6.94 -15.88
N ILE A 139 -16.87 -5.81 -15.23
CA ILE A 139 -17.90 -4.82 -14.94
C ILE A 139 -18.59 -4.24 -16.20
N PHE A 140 -18.00 -4.43 -17.39
CA PHE A 140 -18.58 -4.08 -18.68
C PHE A 140 -19.28 -5.27 -19.38
N GLY A 141 -19.51 -6.37 -18.66
CA GLY A 141 -20.10 -7.62 -19.17
C GLY A 141 -19.08 -8.72 -19.46
N GLU A 142 -19.54 -9.80 -20.12
CA GLU A 142 -18.68 -10.88 -20.60
C GLU A 142 -17.66 -10.35 -21.62
N SER A 143 -16.37 -10.41 -21.26
CA SER A 143 -15.26 -10.12 -22.16
C SER A 143 -14.50 -11.40 -22.49
N THR A 144 -13.91 -11.41 -23.67
CA THR A 144 -13.09 -12.51 -24.16
C THR A 144 -11.61 -12.13 -24.03
N GLN A 145 -10.90 -12.79 -23.14
CA GLN A 145 -9.45 -12.62 -22.98
C GLN A 145 -8.69 -13.72 -23.73
N LYS A 146 -7.63 -13.31 -24.43
CA LYS A 146 -6.66 -14.21 -25.03
C LYS A 146 -5.49 -14.41 -24.09
N LEU A 147 -5.18 -15.66 -23.78
CA LEU A 147 -4.06 -16.05 -22.93
C LEU A 147 -3.04 -16.80 -23.77
N SER A 148 -1.80 -16.34 -23.78
CA SER A 148 -0.68 -17.05 -24.42
C SER A 148 -0.19 -18.18 -23.52
N ALA A 149 0.02 -19.36 -24.11
CA ALA A 149 0.56 -20.53 -23.44
C ALA A 149 1.65 -21.20 -24.28
N LEU A 150 2.53 -21.94 -23.64
CA LEU A 150 3.52 -22.81 -24.27
C LEU A 150 2.94 -24.21 -24.39
N ASN A 151 2.98 -24.80 -25.59
CA ASN A 151 2.65 -26.20 -25.79
C ASN A 151 3.81 -27.07 -25.31
N LEU A 152 3.57 -27.83 -24.24
CA LEU A 152 4.49 -28.75 -23.58
C LEU A 152 4.00 -30.20 -23.62
N SER A 153 3.00 -30.53 -24.44
CA SER A 153 2.33 -31.84 -24.48
C SER A 153 3.32 -33.01 -24.58
N TRP A 154 4.28 -32.90 -25.50
CA TRP A 154 5.31 -33.92 -25.69
C TRP A 154 6.21 -34.06 -24.47
N TRP A 155 6.63 -32.92 -23.88
CA TRP A 155 7.54 -32.90 -22.75
C TRP A 155 6.85 -33.46 -21.48
N TYR A 156 5.62 -33.04 -21.18
CA TYR A 156 4.83 -33.61 -20.09
C TYR A 156 4.64 -35.12 -20.24
N LYS A 157 4.33 -35.60 -21.45
CA LYS A 157 4.19 -37.04 -21.72
C LYS A 157 5.50 -37.80 -21.55
N LYS A 158 6.61 -37.26 -22.10
CA LYS A 158 7.94 -37.86 -22.01
C LYS A 158 8.37 -38.04 -20.55
N HIS A 159 8.07 -37.06 -19.71
CA HIS A 159 8.48 -37.06 -18.31
C HIS A 159 7.42 -37.58 -17.33
N GLN A 160 6.26 -38.00 -17.84
CA GLN A 160 5.14 -38.53 -17.04
C GLN A 160 4.76 -37.56 -15.91
N VAL A 161 4.50 -36.31 -16.27
CA VAL A 161 4.09 -35.26 -15.31
C VAL A 161 2.68 -35.57 -14.80
N GLU A 162 2.50 -35.47 -13.48
CA GLU A 162 1.20 -35.68 -12.82
C GLU A 162 0.62 -34.34 -12.31
N PRO A 163 -0.71 -34.23 -12.08
CA PRO A 163 -1.33 -33.00 -11.58
C PRO A 163 -0.84 -32.52 -10.21
N THR A 164 -0.25 -33.41 -9.41
CA THR A 164 0.28 -33.12 -8.07
C THR A 164 1.76 -32.74 -8.08
N ASP A 165 2.42 -32.90 -9.23
CA ASP A 165 3.80 -32.46 -9.42
C ASP A 165 3.86 -30.94 -9.60
N HIS A 166 5.05 -30.40 -9.33
CA HIS A 166 5.35 -29.00 -9.55
C HIS A 166 6.40 -28.84 -10.65
N LEU A 167 6.34 -27.70 -11.35
CA LEU A 167 7.40 -27.29 -12.25
C LEU A 167 8.35 -26.35 -11.51
N LEU A 168 9.64 -26.68 -11.53
CA LEU A 168 10.69 -25.75 -11.14
C LEU A 168 11.20 -25.04 -12.39
N ILE A 169 11.16 -23.71 -12.35
CA ILE A 169 11.62 -22.86 -13.43
C ILE A 169 12.83 -22.08 -12.93
N THR A 170 13.96 -22.22 -13.63
CA THR A 170 15.21 -21.55 -13.29
C THR A 170 15.64 -20.62 -14.42
N ILE A 171 16.00 -19.38 -14.11
CA ILE A 171 16.54 -18.44 -15.10
C ILE A 171 17.96 -18.86 -15.45
N VAL A 172 18.20 -19.27 -16.70
CA VAL A 172 19.54 -19.62 -17.19
C VAL A 172 20.23 -18.39 -17.74
N ASP A 173 19.51 -17.61 -18.55
CA ASP A 173 19.98 -16.35 -19.10
C ASP A 173 18.82 -15.36 -19.22
N TRP A 174 18.84 -14.34 -18.36
CA TRP A 174 17.85 -13.26 -18.34
C TRP A 174 17.83 -12.49 -19.66
N SER A 175 19.01 -12.22 -20.24
CA SER A 175 19.16 -11.40 -21.44
C SER A 175 18.73 -12.15 -22.71
N ALA A 176 18.81 -13.47 -22.71
CA ALA A 176 18.37 -14.32 -23.81
C ALA A 176 16.96 -14.89 -23.60
N ASN A 177 16.26 -14.51 -22.52
CA ASN A 177 14.93 -15.04 -22.16
C ASN A 177 14.91 -16.59 -22.11
N LYS A 178 15.98 -17.17 -21.54
CA LYS A 178 16.22 -18.62 -21.48
C LYS A 178 16.02 -19.16 -20.08
N TYR A 179 15.17 -20.18 -19.96
CA TYR A 179 14.82 -20.81 -18.69
C TYR A 179 15.03 -22.32 -18.74
N ARG A 180 15.42 -22.90 -17.62
CA ARG A 180 15.46 -24.35 -17.41
C ARG A 180 14.16 -24.79 -16.78
N LEU A 181 13.62 -25.90 -17.28
CA LEU A 181 12.41 -26.52 -16.75
C LEU A 181 12.74 -27.88 -16.14
N GLU A 182 12.36 -28.06 -14.89
CA GLU A 182 12.55 -29.29 -14.12
C GLU A 182 11.23 -29.69 -13.46
N ILE A 183 11.10 -30.98 -13.11
CA ILE A 183 9.91 -31.51 -12.43
C ILE A 183 10.28 -31.81 -11.00
N GLU A 184 9.57 -31.18 -10.07
CA GLU A 184 9.61 -31.54 -8.66
C GLU A 184 8.43 -32.47 -8.37
N ARG A 185 8.77 -33.72 -8.05
CA ARG A 185 7.75 -34.72 -7.74
C ARG A 185 7.02 -34.35 -6.45
N HIS A 186 5.73 -34.65 -6.40
CA HIS A 186 4.90 -34.39 -5.23
C HIS A 186 5.52 -34.91 -3.92
N THR A 187 6.11 -36.10 -3.94
CA THR A 187 6.78 -36.71 -2.77
C THR A 187 8.03 -35.96 -2.34
N ALA A 188 8.79 -35.41 -3.29
CA ALA A 188 9.95 -34.57 -3.00
C ALA A 188 9.51 -33.24 -2.38
N TYR A 189 8.45 -32.61 -2.94
CA TYR A 189 7.84 -31.40 -2.39
C TYR A 189 7.35 -31.60 -0.96
N GLN A 190 6.62 -32.69 -0.69
CA GLN A 190 6.11 -33.00 0.66
C GLN A 190 7.25 -33.13 1.69
N ALA A 191 8.42 -33.63 1.27
CA ALA A 191 9.57 -33.77 2.15
C ALA A 191 10.22 -32.43 2.52
N ILE A 192 9.96 -31.35 1.77
CA ILE A 192 10.54 -30.02 1.98
C ILE A 192 9.51 -28.91 2.21
N GLN A 193 8.25 -29.27 2.48
CA GLN A 193 7.13 -28.31 2.50
C GLN A 193 7.30 -27.20 3.55
N ASP A 194 7.97 -27.49 4.66
CA ASP A 194 8.19 -26.52 5.74
C ASP A 194 9.27 -25.49 5.34
N GLU A 195 10.33 -25.92 4.64
CA GLU A 195 11.32 -25.02 4.05
C GLU A 195 10.71 -24.18 2.91
N VAL A 196 9.77 -24.76 2.14
CA VAL A 196 8.99 -24.02 1.15
C VAL A 196 8.15 -22.94 1.81
N ALA A 197 7.38 -23.27 2.85
CA ALA A 197 6.59 -22.30 3.60
C ALA A 197 7.46 -21.16 4.16
N THR A 198 8.65 -21.48 4.65
CA THR A 198 9.63 -20.47 5.11
C THR A 198 10.07 -19.55 3.97
N SER A 199 10.37 -20.11 2.80
CA SER A 199 10.76 -19.34 1.62
C SER A 199 9.63 -18.46 1.09
N ASN A 200 8.40 -18.97 1.13
CA ASN A 200 7.19 -18.24 0.76
C ASN A 200 6.94 -17.04 1.68
N ALA A 201 7.03 -17.25 3.00
CA ALA A 201 6.88 -16.19 4.00
C ALA A 201 7.95 -15.10 3.83
N LEU A 202 9.22 -15.49 3.64
CA LEU A 202 10.31 -14.54 3.39
C LEU A 202 10.09 -13.73 2.10
N LEU A 203 9.57 -14.34 1.05
CA LEU A 203 9.24 -13.64 -0.18
C LEU A 203 8.12 -12.62 0.05
N MET A 204 7.04 -13.00 0.72
CA MET A 204 5.92 -12.09 1.01
C MET A 204 6.34 -10.94 1.92
N ASP A 205 7.14 -11.20 2.95
CA ASP A 205 7.64 -10.15 3.84
C ASP A 205 8.58 -9.17 3.12
N GLN A 206 9.37 -9.65 2.16
CA GLN A 206 10.19 -8.76 1.33
C GLN A 206 9.33 -7.87 0.42
N LEU A 207 8.30 -8.44 -0.23
CA LEU A 207 7.39 -7.66 -1.07
C LEU A 207 6.58 -6.66 -0.25
N PHE A 208 6.06 -7.09 0.90
CA PHE A 208 5.32 -6.22 1.81
C PHE A 208 6.22 -5.12 2.38
N GLY A 209 7.44 -5.44 2.80
CA GLY A 209 8.43 -4.44 3.24
C GLY A 209 8.77 -3.41 2.15
N ALA A 210 8.85 -3.83 0.89
CA ALA A 210 9.04 -2.90 -0.23
C ALA A 210 7.83 -1.97 -0.41
N LEU A 211 6.61 -2.50 -0.27
CA LEU A 211 5.37 -1.73 -0.30
C LEU A 211 5.31 -0.73 0.87
N GLU A 212 5.67 -1.15 2.08
CA GLU A 212 5.76 -0.31 3.28
C GLU A 212 6.75 0.85 3.11
N GLY A 213 7.87 0.62 2.42
CA GLY A 213 8.86 1.65 2.10
C GLY A 213 8.42 2.64 1.01
N ALA A 214 7.48 2.26 0.15
CA ALA A 214 7.10 3.02 -1.04
C ALA A 214 6.54 4.41 -0.69
N LYS A 215 6.69 5.37 -1.60
CA LYS A 215 6.09 6.71 -1.37
C LYS A 215 4.59 6.70 -1.63
N ASP A 216 4.19 6.06 -2.72
CA ASP A 216 2.84 6.18 -3.29
C ASP A 216 1.97 4.95 -2.97
N GLU A 217 2.31 4.21 -1.90
CA GLU A 217 1.58 3.01 -1.43
C GLU A 217 1.39 1.94 -2.50
N ARG A 218 2.28 1.94 -3.49
CA ARG A 218 2.32 1.03 -4.62
C ARG A 218 3.74 0.79 -5.04
N VAL A 219 3.98 -0.40 -5.58
CA VAL A 219 5.27 -0.78 -6.16
C VAL A 219 5.08 -1.46 -7.50
N PHE A 220 5.97 -1.18 -8.44
CA PHE A 220 5.90 -1.80 -9.76
C PHE A 220 6.42 -3.23 -9.72
N THR A 221 5.59 -4.16 -10.19
CA THR A 221 5.85 -5.61 -10.16
C THR A 221 7.20 -5.98 -10.77
N HIS A 222 7.51 -5.44 -11.96
CA HIS A 222 8.77 -5.74 -12.67
C HIS A 222 10.04 -5.33 -11.90
N ILE A 223 9.93 -4.41 -10.94
CA ILE A 223 11.05 -3.96 -10.10
C ILE A 223 11.13 -4.79 -8.83
N VAL A 224 10.02 -4.93 -8.11
CA VAL A 224 10.06 -5.56 -6.77
C VAL A 224 10.13 -7.07 -6.83
N ILE A 225 9.50 -7.72 -7.80
CA ILE A 225 9.54 -9.18 -7.93
C ILE A 225 10.96 -9.65 -8.23
N THR A 226 11.63 -9.02 -9.20
CA THR A 226 13.01 -9.38 -9.55
C THR A 226 13.97 -9.17 -8.39
N ALA A 227 13.85 -8.05 -7.67
CA ALA A 227 14.64 -7.79 -6.47
C ALA A 227 14.40 -8.83 -5.36
N ALA A 228 13.14 -9.15 -5.06
CA ALA A 228 12.80 -10.06 -3.98
C ALA A 228 13.29 -11.49 -4.27
N TYR A 229 13.12 -12.00 -5.49
CA TYR A 229 13.63 -13.32 -5.86
C TYR A 229 15.16 -13.37 -5.89
N ALA A 230 15.84 -12.31 -6.33
CA ALA A 230 17.29 -12.24 -6.29
C ALA A 230 17.82 -12.31 -4.84
N HIS A 231 17.20 -11.56 -3.92
CA HIS A 231 17.54 -11.62 -2.49
C HIS A 231 17.17 -12.96 -1.85
N LEU A 232 16.04 -13.56 -2.24
CA LEU A 232 15.64 -14.86 -1.72
C LEU A 232 16.65 -15.95 -2.10
N LYS A 233 17.12 -15.96 -3.36
CA LYS A 233 18.15 -16.89 -3.86
C LYS A 233 19.43 -16.86 -3.01
N GLU A 234 19.83 -15.70 -2.50
CA GLU A 234 21.02 -15.58 -1.65
C GLU A 234 20.80 -16.12 -0.23
N LYS A 235 19.54 -16.18 0.24
CA LYS A 235 19.19 -16.54 1.61
C LYS A 235 18.68 -17.97 1.76
N GLN A 236 18.09 -18.54 0.71
CA GLN A 236 17.42 -19.82 0.73
C GLN A 236 17.89 -20.73 -0.39
N THR A 237 18.05 -22.01 -0.07
CA THR A 237 18.39 -23.06 -1.04
C THR A 237 17.16 -23.67 -1.70
N VAL A 238 16.00 -23.53 -1.05
CA VAL A 238 14.71 -24.02 -1.56
C VAL A 238 13.99 -22.85 -2.23
N PRO A 239 13.51 -22.99 -3.48
CA PRO A 239 12.78 -21.92 -4.14
C PRO A 239 11.43 -21.66 -3.47
N ALA A 240 10.91 -20.44 -3.59
CA ALA A 240 9.52 -20.16 -3.23
C ALA A 240 8.55 -20.61 -4.34
N ASP A 241 7.28 -20.75 -3.98
CA ASP A 241 6.19 -20.78 -4.96
C ASP A 241 6.12 -19.47 -5.73
N HIS A 242 5.42 -19.50 -6.85
CA HIS A 242 5.22 -18.33 -7.68
C HIS A 242 4.47 -17.23 -6.90
N TRP A 243 5.05 -16.03 -6.86
CA TRP A 243 4.57 -14.92 -6.04
C TRP A 243 3.10 -14.55 -6.24
N LEU A 244 2.53 -14.72 -7.45
CA LEU A 244 1.10 -14.45 -7.67
C LEU A 244 0.21 -15.32 -6.80
N GLN A 245 0.52 -16.62 -6.72
CA GLN A 245 -0.21 -17.55 -5.85
C GLN A 245 -0.06 -17.14 -4.38
N LEU A 246 1.14 -16.68 -4.00
CA LEU A 246 1.43 -16.29 -2.63
C LEU A 246 0.73 -14.99 -2.23
N ILE A 247 0.66 -13.99 -3.11
CA ILE A 247 -0.07 -12.75 -2.84
C ILE A 247 -1.57 -13.04 -2.64
N GLU A 248 -2.15 -13.89 -3.49
CA GLU A 248 -3.55 -14.31 -3.35
C GLU A 248 -3.82 -15.01 -2.00
N GLN A 249 -2.84 -15.72 -1.44
CA GLN A 249 -2.95 -16.42 -0.16
C GLN A 249 -2.62 -15.54 1.06
N ASP A 250 -1.69 -14.59 0.92
CA ASP A 250 -1.17 -13.77 2.00
C ASP A 250 -2.18 -12.70 2.48
N GLY A 251 -2.96 -12.15 1.54
CA GLY A 251 -4.06 -11.24 1.85
C GLY A 251 -3.67 -9.80 2.26
N ARG A 252 -2.38 -9.51 2.53
CA ARG A 252 -1.93 -8.13 2.83
C ARG A 252 -1.82 -7.26 1.58
N MET A 253 -1.62 -7.88 0.43
CA MET A 253 -1.30 -7.22 -0.84
C MET A 253 -2.25 -7.65 -1.95
N VAL A 254 -2.39 -6.80 -2.95
CA VAL A 254 -3.14 -7.10 -4.18
C VAL A 254 -2.34 -6.68 -5.40
N TRP A 255 -2.52 -7.40 -6.51
CA TRP A 255 -1.89 -7.11 -7.79
C TRP A 255 -2.94 -6.74 -8.84
N ASN A 256 -2.72 -5.63 -9.54
CA ASN A 256 -3.67 -5.11 -10.54
C ASN A 256 -3.25 -5.41 -12.00
N GLY A 257 -2.27 -6.28 -12.22
CA GLY A 257 -1.67 -6.52 -13.53
C GLY A 257 -0.31 -5.83 -13.73
N TYR A 258 -0.07 -4.72 -13.02
CA TYR A 258 1.14 -3.90 -13.21
C TYR A 258 1.85 -3.53 -11.90
N GLU A 259 1.07 -3.20 -10.87
CA GLU A 259 1.53 -2.77 -9.55
C GLU A 259 1.02 -3.72 -8.46
N ILE A 260 1.77 -3.75 -7.36
CA ILE A 260 1.33 -4.32 -6.10
C ILE A 260 0.97 -3.16 -5.16
N GLY A 261 -0.19 -3.24 -4.52
CA GLY A 261 -0.69 -2.29 -3.52
C GLY A 261 -1.27 -3.00 -2.31
N TYR A 262 -1.75 -2.24 -1.33
CA TYR A 262 -2.41 -2.80 -0.15
C TYR A 262 -3.78 -3.38 -0.50
N ALA A 263 -4.14 -4.52 0.08
CA ALA A 263 -5.44 -5.15 -0.18
C ALA A 263 -6.63 -4.26 0.23
N ASP A 264 -6.47 -3.47 1.29
CA ASP A 264 -7.48 -2.54 1.81
C ASP A 264 -7.49 -1.17 1.11
N SER A 265 -6.54 -0.91 0.20
CA SER A 265 -6.58 0.30 -0.65
C SER A 265 -7.61 0.22 -1.78
N LEU A 266 -8.30 -0.92 -1.91
CA LEU A 266 -9.38 -1.14 -2.86
C LEU A 266 -10.73 -0.67 -2.28
N THR A 267 -10.90 0.64 -2.06
CA THR A 267 -12.22 1.23 -1.77
C THR A 267 -12.84 1.93 -2.99
N SER A 268 -14.18 1.82 -3.04
CA SER A 268 -15.25 2.34 -3.91
C SER A 268 -15.00 2.66 -5.40
N LEU A 269 -13.90 3.32 -5.77
CA LEU A 269 -13.55 3.65 -7.17
C LEU A 269 -12.63 2.61 -7.82
N GLY A 270 -11.83 1.87 -7.04
CA GLY A 270 -10.99 0.78 -7.54
C GLY A 270 -11.80 -0.49 -7.88
N THR A 271 -12.87 -0.73 -7.13
CA THR A 271 -13.87 -1.78 -7.35
C THR A 271 -14.64 -1.63 -8.66
N LEU A 272 -14.64 -0.43 -9.26
CA LEU A 272 -15.20 -0.22 -10.60
C LEU A 272 -14.37 -0.88 -11.70
N PHE A 273 -13.12 -1.31 -11.47
CA PHE A 273 -12.27 -1.88 -12.54
C PHE A 273 -11.82 -3.32 -12.28
N SER A 274 -12.17 -3.90 -11.13
CA SER A 274 -11.93 -5.31 -10.82
C SER A 274 -13.18 -6.15 -11.10
N SER A 275 -13.04 -7.29 -11.75
CA SER A 275 -14.11 -8.26 -12.02
C SER A 275 -14.59 -9.01 -10.77
N GLU A 276 -13.87 -8.85 -9.66
CA GLU A 276 -14.21 -9.43 -8.38
C GLU A 276 -14.48 -8.27 -7.43
N SER A 277 -15.75 -8.03 -7.13
CA SER A 277 -16.12 -7.29 -5.93
C SER A 277 -15.46 -8.03 -4.76
N PRO A 278 -14.63 -7.37 -3.93
CA PRO A 278 -14.32 -7.94 -2.62
C PRO A 278 -15.67 -8.25 -1.99
N GLN A 279 -15.93 -9.53 -1.73
CA GLN A 279 -17.00 -9.89 -0.82
C GLN A 279 -16.70 -9.10 0.46
N SER A 280 -17.53 -8.09 0.75
CA SER A 280 -17.52 -7.44 2.05
C SER A 280 -17.56 -8.57 3.07
N ALA A 281 -16.43 -8.78 3.75
CA ALA A 281 -16.32 -9.82 4.74
C ALA A 281 -17.43 -9.54 5.76
N ALA A 282 -18.24 -10.56 6.08
CA ALA A 282 -19.25 -10.39 7.11
C ALA A 282 -18.58 -9.81 8.37
N PRO A 283 -19.19 -8.81 9.03
CA PRO A 283 -18.57 -8.16 10.17
C PRO A 283 -18.13 -9.21 11.21
N PRO A 284 -16.96 -9.03 11.84
CA PRO A 284 -16.46 -9.99 12.80
C PRO A 284 -17.49 -10.21 13.91
N LYS A 285 -17.71 -11.49 14.28
CA LYS A 285 -18.59 -11.81 15.41
C LYS A 285 -17.90 -11.39 16.71
N LEU A 286 -18.34 -10.28 17.27
CA LEU A 286 -17.84 -9.78 18.56
C LEU A 286 -18.34 -10.65 19.72
N THR A 287 -17.48 -10.83 20.72
CA THR A 287 -17.88 -11.46 21.99
C THR A 287 -18.58 -10.43 22.88
N ALA A 288 -19.46 -10.90 23.77
CA ALA A 288 -20.13 -10.03 24.75
C ALA A 288 -19.11 -9.22 25.59
N ALA A 289 -17.99 -9.84 25.97
CA ALA A 289 -16.92 -9.17 26.70
C ALA A 289 -16.31 -7.99 25.91
N GLN A 290 -16.07 -8.15 24.60
CA GLN A 290 -15.57 -7.06 23.74
C GLN A 290 -16.59 -5.92 23.59
N GLN A 291 -17.88 -6.27 23.56
CA GLN A 291 -18.97 -5.30 23.48
C GLN A 291 -19.15 -4.49 24.78
N GLU A 292 -18.82 -5.07 25.94
CA GLU A 292 -18.91 -4.42 27.26
C GLU A 292 -17.65 -3.61 27.62
N GLN A 293 -16.52 -3.81 26.92
CA GLN A 293 -15.29 -3.07 27.14
C GLN A 293 -15.44 -1.58 26.79
N VAL A 294 -14.69 -0.74 27.50
CA VAL A 294 -14.66 0.71 27.27
C VAL A 294 -13.31 1.10 26.70
N TYR A 295 -13.35 1.81 25.58
CA TYR A 295 -12.19 2.31 24.86
C TYR A 295 -11.98 3.77 25.23
N GLN A 296 -10.87 4.06 25.91
CA GLN A 296 -10.52 5.43 26.28
C GLN A 296 -9.62 6.03 25.20
N PHE A 297 -10.19 6.97 24.45
CA PHE A 297 -9.49 7.70 23.41
C PHE A 297 -9.06 9.08 23.87
N LYS A 298 -7.94 9.56 23.33
CA LYS A 298 -7.56 10.97 23.35
C LYS A 298 -7.71 11.58 21.96
N ALA A 299 -8.69 12.45 21.81
CA ALA A 299 -8.95 13.20 20.59
C ALA A 299 -8.32 14.60 20.64
N TYR A 300 -7.75 15.07 19.54
CA TYR A 300 -7.17 16.42 19.46
C TYR A 300 -7.16 16.96 18.02
N LEU A 301 -7.23 18.29 17.89
CA LEU A 301 -7.15 18.95 16.58
C LEU A 301 -5.73 18.85 16.00
N LYS A 302 -5.61 18.46 14.72
CA LYS A 302 -4.32 18.29 14.02
C LYS A 302 -3.43 19.53 14.12
N HIS A 303 -4.01 20.71 13.89
CA HIS A 303 -3.29 21.99 13.91
C HIS A 303 -3.18 22.64 15.29
N LYS A 304 -3.87 22.11 16.31
CA LYS A 304 -3.89 22.67 17.67
C LYS A 304 -3.94 21.56 18.73
N LYS A 305 -2.91 20.71 18.76
CA LYS A 305 -2.80 19.53 19.66
C LYS A 305 -2.96 19.83 21.16
N SER A 306 -2.80 21.10 21.57
CA SER A 306 -3.06 21.52 22.95
C SER A 306 -4.55 21.50 23.31
N LEU A 307 -5.44 21.58 22.32
CA LEU A 307 -6.86 21.34 22.48
C LEU A 307 -7.12 19.86 22.31
N TRP A 308 -7.52 19.21 23.40
CA TRP A 308 -7.76 17.77 23.43
C TRP A 308 -8.91 17.41 24.37
N ARG A 309 -9.52 16.28 24.10
CA ARG A 309 -10.58 15.64 24.89
C ARG A 309 -10.20 14.18 25.12
N ARG A 310 -10.50 13.65 26.30
CA ARG A 310 -10.49 12.21 26.56
C ARG A 310 -11.92 11.72 26.54
N ILE A 311 -12.19 10.79 25.65
CA ILE A 311 -13.52 10.26 25.37
C ILE A 311 -13.48 8.78 25.69
N GLU A 312 -14.41 8.33 26.51
CA GLU A 312 -14.68 6.91 26.73
C GLU A 312 -15.91 6.52 25.92
N ILE A 313 -15.80 5.44 25.16
CA ILE A 313 -16.87 4.87 24.33
C ILE A 313 -16.88 3.36 24.49
N GLN A 314 -18.06 2.76 24.55
CA GLN A 314 -18.20 1.33 24.76
C GLN A 314 -18.05 0.56 23.44
N GLY A 315 -17.52 -0.66 23.49
CA GLY A 315 -17.19 -1.48 22.32
C GLY A 315 -18.37 -1.81 21.41
N GLU A 316 -19.59 -1.88 21.96
CA GLU A 316 -20.82 -2.08 21.19
C GLU A 316 -21.32 -0.85 20.43
N GLN A 317 -20.90 0.35 20.85
CA GLN A 317 -21.27 1.60 20.20
C GLN A 317 -20.61 1.70 18.84
N ILE A 318 -21.19 2.51 17.96
CA ILE A 318 -20.78 2.58 16.55
C ILE A 318 -19.99 3.84 16.24
N LEU A 319 -19.38 3.90 15.05
CA LEU A 319 -18.64 5.08 14.60
C LEU A 319 -19.53 6.33 14.52
N LYS A 320 -20.84 6.18 14.26
CA LYS A 320 -21.78 7.29 14.37
C LYS A 320 -21.90 7.85 15.80
N ASP A 321 -21.94 7.01 16.83
CA ASP A 321 -21.95 7.48 18.22
C ASP A 321 -20.66 8.25 18.54
N PHE A 322 -19.54 7.81 17.96
CA PHE A 322 -18.25 8.50 18.08
C PHE A 322 -18.25 9.86 17.36
N ASP A 323 -18.85 9.95 16.17
CA ASP A 323 -19.06 11.23 15.48
C ASP A 323 -19.86 12.20 16.35
N ASP A 324 -20.99 11.74 16.90
CA ASP A 324 -21.89 12.57 17.70
C ASP A 324 -21.16 13.14 18.93
N ILE A 325 -20.39 12.34 19.67
CA ILE A 325 -19.61 12.85 20.82
C ILE A 325 -18.44 13.74 20.40
N MET A 326 -17.81 13.50 19.23
CA MET A 326 -16.76 14.38 18.71
C MET A 326 -17.31 15.76 18.38
N ARG A 327 -18.48 15.84 17.73
CA ARG A 327 -19.16 17.11 17.43
C ARG A 327 -19.47 17.88 18.71
N HIS A 328 -20.05 17.21 19.71
CA HIS A 328 -20.33 17.83 21.01
C HIS A 328 -19.05 18.28 21.73
N ALA A 329 -18.01 17.44 21.77
CA ALA A 329 -16.81 17.70 22.55
C ALA A 329 -15.94 18.84 21.97
N PHE A 330 -16.03 19.07 20.66
CA PHE A 330 -15.31 20.12 19.94
C PHE A 330 -16.21 21.29 19.49
N LEU A 331 -17.49 21.29 19.86
CA LEU A 331 -18.49 22.32 19.51
C LEU A 331 -18.65 22.49 17.98
N PHE A 332 -18.56 21.40 17.24
CA PHE A 332 -18.85 21.41 15.81
C PHE A 332 -20.36 21.45 15.56
N ASP A 333 -20.79 22.05 14.46
CA ASP A 333 -22.20 22.02 14.06
C ASP A 333 -22.63 20.56 13.83
N ALA A 334 -23.74 20.19 14.45
CA ALA A 334 -24.29 18.86 14.37
C ALA A 334 -25.02 18.57 13.06
N MET A 335 -25.46 19.61 12.32
CA MET A 335 -26.63 19.44 11.45
C MET A 335 -26.35 19.49 9.95
N ASP A 336 -25.30 20.10 9.42
CA ASP A 336 -25.19 20.35 7.96
C ASP A 336 -23.89 19.86 7.31
N HIS A 337 -22.94 19.37 8.09
CA HIS A 337 -21.63 18.95 7.59
C HIS A 337 -21.41 17.42 7.62
N LEU A 338 -20.85 16.90 6.51
CA LEU A 338 -20.35 15.53 6.41
C LEU A 338 -19.12 15.32 7.28
N SER A 339 -18.93 14.09 7.73
CA SER A 339 -17.73 13.70 8.46
C SER A 339 -17.29 12.29 8.09
N GLY A 340 -16.08 11.89 8.50
CA GLY A 340 -15.60 10.54 8.24
C GLY A 340 -14.47 10.10 9.17
N PHE A 341 -14.26 8.79 9.20
CA PHE A 341 -13.22 8.13 9.97
C PHE A 341 -12.28 7.35 9.08
N TRP A 342 -11.00 7.43 9.38
CA TRP A 342 -9.96 6.59 8.78
C TRP A 342 -9.10 5.97 9.87
N GLN A 343 -8.77 4.68 9.75
CA GLN A 343 -7.74 4.06 10.57
C GLN A 343 -6.37 4.46 10.06
N ARG A 344 -5.51 4.96 10.95
CA ARG A 344 -4.14 5.34 10.61
C ARG A 344 -3.20 4.21 10.97
N ILE A 345 -2.83 3.43 9.97
CA ILE A 345 -1.95 2.27 10.14
C ILE A 345 -0.51 2.72 9.89
N ARG A 346 0.37 2.51 10.88
CA ARG A 346 1.79 2.84 10.75
C ARG A 346 2.41 1.95 9.68
N ARG A 347 3.25 2.56 8.84
CA ARG A 347 3.89 1.88 7.72
C ARG A 347 5.28 1.37 8.07
N GLY A 348 5.42 0.06 8.29
CA GLY A 348 6.63 -0.58 8.79
C GLY A 348 7.21 0.15 10.01
N ASP A 349 8.54 0.26 10.07
CA ASP A 349 9.23 1.02 11.14
C ASP A 349 9.35 2.52 10.85
N THR A 350 8.56 3.06 9.90
CA THR A 350 8.65 4.46 9.50
C THR A 350 7.66 5.34 10.27
N ASN A 351 7.82 6.66 10.18
CA ASN A 351 6.82 7.63 10.68
C ASN A 351 5.72 7.93 9.66
N LYS A 352 5.63 7.15 8.57
CA LYS A 352 4.54 7.25 7.61
C LYS A 352 3.36 6.44 8.10
N PHE A 353 2.17 6.89 7.73
CA PHE A 353 0.92 6.21 7.98
C PHE A 353 0.19 6.08 6.65
N ARG A 354 -0.51 4.96 6.47
CA ARG A 354 -1.58 4.84 5.48
C ARG A 354 -2.91 5.06 6.18
N GLU A 355 -3.90 5.55 5.45
CA GLU A 355 -5.22 5.86 5.97
C GLU A 355 -6.23 4.95 5.29
N VAL A 356 -6.81 4.04 6.07
CA VAL A 356 -7.84 3.11 5.60
C VAL A 356 -9.20 3.72 5.92
N ASP A 357 -10.03 3.89 4.91
CA ASP A 357 -11.40 4.41 5.08
C ASP A 357 -12.21 3.44 5.94
N LEU A 358 -12.83 3.97 6.99
CA LEU A 358 -13.68 3.21 7.89
C LEU A 358 -15.15 3.59 7.71
N ALA A 359 -15.42 4.89 7.63
CA ALA A 359 -16.79 5.38 7.53
C ALA A 359 -16.88 6.78 6.95
N THR A 360 -17.95 7.01 6.18
CA THR A 360 -18.47 8.34 5.87
C THR A 360 -19.81 8.51 6.56
N ILE A 361 -19.96 9.55 7.37
CA ILE A 361 -21.16 9.82 8.18
C ILE A 361 -21.95 10.99 7.58
N TYR A 362 -23.24 10.77 7.33
CA TYR A 362 -24.18 11.80 6.89
C TYR A 362 -24.83 12.48 8.10
N PRO A 363 -24.96 13.82 8.11
CA PRO A 363 -25.61 14.55 9.21
C PRO A 363 -27.12 14.31 9.25
N TYR A 364 -27.74 13.97 8.11
CA TYR A 364 -29.16 13.65 8.02
C TYR A 364 -29.39 12.24 7.46
N GLY A 365 -30.21 11.45 8.15
CA GLY A 365 -30.76 10.21 7.62
C GLY A 365 -29.95 8.97 8.02
N ASP A 366 -29.57 8.19 7.01
CA ASP A 366 -28.84 6.93 7.16
C ASP A 366 -27.45 7.17 7.80
N GLU A 367 -26.91 6.16 8.47
CA GLU A 367 -25.63 6.23 9.21
C GLU A 367 -24.44 6.51 8.28
N GLY A 368 -24.64 6.29 6.99
CA GLY A 368 -23.65 6.39 5.94
C GLY A 368 -22.83 5.11 5.81
N GLU A 369 -21.97 5.04 4.79
CA GLU A 369 -21.16 3.85 4.57
C GLU A 369 -20.22 3.63 5.76
N GLY A 370 -20.34 2.47 6.44
CA GLY A 370 -19.53 2.09 7.58
C GLY A 370 -19.87 2.77 8.91
N GLY A 371 -20.87 3.65 8.95
CA GLY A 371 -21.27 4.36 10.18
C GLY A 371 -21.78 3.45 11.30
N ASP A 372 -22.32 2.28 10.93
CA ASP A 372 -22.82 1.20 11.78
C ASP A 372 -21.70 0.31 12.36
N THR A 373 -20.44 0.57 12.00
CA THR A 373 -19.29 -0.21 12.47
C THR A 373 -19.09 -0.01 13.98
N GLN A 374 -19.18 -1.10 14.74
CA GLN A 374 -18.95 -1.10 16.18
C GLN A 374 -17.48 -0.79 16.51
N ILE A 375 -17.20 -0.05 17.59
CA ILE A 375 -15.84 0.31 18.03
C ILE A 375 -14.98 -0.94 18.25
N ALA A 376 -15.53 -1.98 18.88
CA ALA A 376 -14.79 -3.22 19.11
C ALA A 376 -14.50 -4.01 17.81
N ALA A 377 -15.23 -3.76 16.72
CA ALA A 377 -15.00 -4.40 15.43
C ALA A 377 -13.79 -3.82 14.68
N LEU A 378 -13.27 -2.66 15.11
CA LEU A 378 -12.08 -2.03 14.55
C LEU A 378 -10.77 -2.71 14.98
N ASP A 379 -10.83 -3.63 15.96
CA ASP A 379 -9.69 -4.39 16.51
C ASP A 379 -8.48 -3.51 16.92
N LEU A 380 -8.77 -2.31 17.44
CA LEU A 380 -7.75 -1.34 17.84
C LEU A 380 -7.00 -1.80 19.09
N GLN A 381 -5.69 -1.57 19.11
CA GLN A 381 -4.81 -1.76 20.25
C GLN A 381 -4.38 -0.41 20.86
N PRO A 382 -4.06 -0.33 22.16
CA PRO A 382 -3.50 0.87 22.76
C PRO A 382 -2.29 1.42 21.96
N GLY A 383 -2.35 2.70 21.61
CA GLY A 383 -1.40 3.39 20.73
C GLY A 383 -1.86 3.50 19.28
N ASP A 384 -2.87 2.76 18.84
CA ASP A 384 -3.47 2.90 17.52
C ASP A 384 -4.19 4.24 17.37
N GLN A 385 -4.22 4.73 16.14
CA GLN A 385 -4.74 6.05 15.81
C GLN A 385 -5.84 5.99 14.76
N LEU A 386 -6.87 6.81 14.95
CA LEU A 386 -7.85 7.16 13.94
C LEU A 386 -7.63 8.62 13.50
N LYS A 387 -7.99 8.91 12.26
CA LYS A 387 -8.25 10.26 11.77
C LYS A 387 -9.75 10.44 11.71
N TYR A 388 -10.24 11.53 12.28
CA TYR A 388 -11.59 12.00 12.10
C TYR A 388 -11.54 13.30 11.30
N VAL A 389 -12.35 13.44 10.26
CA VAL A 389 -12.49 14.68 9.49
C VAL A 389 -13.91 15.17 9.66
N TYR A 390 -14.05 16.36 10.20
CA TYR A 390 -15.30 17.10 10.24
C TYR A 390 -15.34 18.12 9.10
N ASP A 391 -16.51 18.27 8.50
CA ASP A 391 -16.77 19.11 7.33
C ASP A 391 -15.82 18.84 6.16
N PHE A 392 -16.28 18.08 5.16
CA PHE A 392 -15.47 17.82 3.97
C PHE A 392 -15.22 19.06 3.10
N GLY A 393 -15.94 20.17 3.34
CA GLY A 393 -15.64 21.47 2.75
C GLY A 393 -14.36 22.08 3.33
N ASP A 394 -14.36 22.33 4.64
CA ASP A 394 -13.22 22.96 5.34
C ASP A 394 -12.10 21.99 5.75
N TRP A 395 -12.38 20.69 5.73
CA TRP A 395 -11.45 19.60 6.02
C TRP A 395 -10.83 19.69 7.42
N ILE A 396 -11.67 19.77 8.46
CA ILE A 396 -11.23 19.94 9.84
C ILE A 396 -10.77 18.59 10.42
N GLU A 397 -9.46 18.40 10.47
CA GLU A 397 -8.84 17.14 10.92
C GLU A 397 -8.64 17.06 12.44
N CYS A 398 -9.14 15.99 13.03
CA CYS A 398 -8.82 15.51 14.37
C CYS A 398 -8.03 14.20 14.29
N TYR A 399 -7.11 14.01 15.23
CA TYR A 399 -6.52 12.71 15.50
C TYR A 399 -7.02 12.17 16.82
N ILE A 400 -7.30 10.88 16.83
CA ILE A 400 -7.86 10.14 17.96
C ILE A 400 -6.90 8.99 18.23
N GLU A 401 -6.37 8.90 19.44
CA GLU A 401 -5.44 7.83 19.84
C GLU A 401 -6.07 7.00 20.94
N LEU A 402 -6.08 5.67 20.79
CA LEU A 402 -6.53 4.77 21.85
C LEU A 402 -5.46 4.75 22.94
N GLU A 403 -5.78 5.27 24.13
CA GLU A 403 -4.84 5.26 25.27
C GLU A 403 -4.91 3.92 26.01
N GLU A 404 -6.11 3.38 26.24
CA GLU A 404 -6.33 2.17 27.04
C GLU A 404 -7.70 1.53 26.74
N ILE A 405 -7.83 0.23 27.00
CA ILE A 405 -9.10 -0.51 27.02
C ILE A 405 -9.36 -0.94 28.47
N ILE A 406 -10.46 -0.50 29.05
CA ILE A 406 -10.79 -0.65 30.47
C ILE A 406 -12.16 -1.31 30.67
N GLU A 407 -12.42 -1.76 31.90
CA GLU A 407 -13.76 -2.22 32.30
C GLU A 407 -14.73 -1.04 32.41
N ALA A 408 -16.00 -1.28 32.05
CA ALA A 408 -17.04 -0.28 32.19
C ALA A 408 -17.22 0.15 33.65
N ALA A 409 -17.34 1.46 33.87
CA ALA A 409 -17.63 1.99 35.18
C ALA A 409 -19.08 1.67 35.57
N GLU A 410 -19.31 1.31 36.84
CA GLU A 410 -20.65 1.03 37.34
C GLU A 410 -21.60 2.22 37.10
N ALA A 411 -22.73 1.96 36.44
CA ALA A 411 -23.79 2.93 36.17
C ALA A 411 -23.35 4.20 35.42
N ALA A 412 -22.34 4.09 34.55
CA ALA A 412 -21.95 5.16 33.64
C ALA A 412 -22.70 5.10 32.30
N ASP A 413 -23.08 6.26 31.77
CA ASP A 413 -23.57 6.40 30.40
C ASP A 413 -22.41 6.69 29.44
N TYR A 414 -22.38 6.00 28.30
CA TYR A 414 -21.38 6.15 27.24
C TYR A 414 -22.05 6.59 25.91
N PRO A 415 -21.37 7.35 25.04
CA PRO A 415 -20.01 7.84 25.18
C PRO A 415 -19.93 9.07 26.09
N ARG A 416 -18.77 9.34 26.69
CA ARG A 416 -18.59 10.49 27.60
C ARG A 416 -17.20 11.11 27.53
N VAL A 417 -17.13 12.41 27.80
CA VAL A 417 -15.86 13.12 27.97
C VAL A 417 -15.41 13.04 29.44
N VAL A 418 -14.30 12.37 29.71
CA VAL A 418 -13.77 12.18 31.08
C VAL A 418 -12.64 13.13 31.46
N ALA A 419 -11.98 13.72 30.46
CA ALA A 419 -11.01 14.79 30.70
C ALA A 419 -10.86 15.69 29.47
N GLN A 420 -10.28 16.86 29.68
CA GLN A 420 -9.94 17.80 28.61
C GLN A 420 -8.71 18.62 28.95
N ASN A 421 -8.15 19.32 27.96
CA ASN A 421 -7.06 20.25 28.21
C ASN A 421 -7.46 21.33 29.22
N LYS A 422 -6.47 21.87 29.95
CA LYS A 422 -6.70 23.07 30.75
C LYS A 422 -7.03 24.23 29.81
N PRO A 423 -8.18 24.90 29.98
CA PRO A 423 -8.57 26.03 29.14
C PRO A 423 -7.51 27.13 29.17
N ARG A 424 -7.12 27.61 27.99
CA ARG A 424 -6.30 28.83 27.89
C ARG A 424 -7.19 30.01 27.58
N TYR A 425 -7.89 30.47 28.61
CA TYR A 425 -8.85 31.56 28.46
C TYR A 425 -8.21 32.81 27.87
N ARG A 426 -8.87 33.38 26.88
CA ARG A 426 -8.62 34.73 26.39
C ARG A 426 -9.71 35.62 26.96
N TYR A 427 -9.39 36.89 27.16
CA TYR A 427 -10.31 37.84 27.80
C TYR A 427 -10.87 38.80 26.76
N CYS A 428 -12.14 39.18 26.92
CA CYS A 428 -12.76 40.22 26.10
C CYS A 428 -11.94 41.52 26.21
N PRO A 429 -11.42 42.08 25.10
CA PRO A 429 -10.63 43.30 25.12
C PRO A 429 -11.41 44.50 25.70
N VAL A 430 -12.72 44.58 25.43
CA VAL A 430 -13.59 45.66 25.94
C VAL A 430 -13.70 45.57 27.46
N CYS A 431 -14.08 44.41 28.00
CA CYS A 431 -14.07 44.18 29.45
C CYS A 431 -12.71 44.49 30.09
N LYS A 432 -11.62 44.12 29.40
CA LYS A 432 -10.26 44.37 29.89
C LYS A 432 -9.95 45.87 29.98
N THR A 433 -10.43 46.69 29.03
CA THR A 433 -10.31 48.15 29.12
C THR A 433 -11.13 48.75 30.25
N GLU A 434 -12.22 48.09 30.65
CA GLU A 434 -13.03 48.45 31.83
C GLU A 434 -12.46 47.92 33.15
N GLY A 435 -11.29 47.25 33.12
CA GLY A 435 -10.68 46.63 34.30
C GLY A 435 -11.30 45.30 34.74
N LYS A 436 -12.23 44.73 33.96
CA LYS A 436 -12.84 43.42 34.20
C LYS A 436 -12.03 42.30 33.53
N LYS A 437 -12.08 41.09 34.09
CA LYS A 437 -11.46 39.87 33.53
C LYS A 437 -12.52 38.89 33.02
N THR A 438 -13.38 39.35 32.12
CA THR A 438 -14.40 38.51 31.50
C THR A 438 -13.79 37.68 30.38
N ILE A 439 -14.03 36.37 30.40
CA ILE A 439 -13.56 35.43 29.38
C ILE A 439 -14.29 35.75 28.07
N ALA A 440 -13.57 35.80 26.95
CA ALA A 440 -14.19 35.92 25.65
C ALA A 440 -14.83 34.57 25.28
N THR A 441 -16.06 34.58 24.81
CA THR A 441 -16.80 33.38 24.39
C THR A 441 -16.88 33.27 22.87
N TYR A 442 -16.70 34.37 22.12
CA TYR A 442 -16.79 34.38 20.67
C TYR A 442 -15.60 35.07 20.00
N VAL A 443 -15.32 34.66 18.76
CA VAL A 443 -14.50 35.38 17.80
C VAL A 443 -15.38 35.91 16.68
N CYS A 444 -15.24 37.19 16.33
CA CYS A 444 -15.93 37.76 15.17
C CYS A 444 -15.02 37.73 13.95
N TYR A 445 -15.31 36.87 12.97
CA TYR A 445 -14.46 36.74 11.79
C TYR A 445 -14.49 37.96 10.90
N TRP A 446 -15.65 38.62 10.77
CA TRP A 446 -15.76 39.84 9.97
C TRP A 446 -14.80 40.92 10.47
N CYS A 447 -14.89 41.26 11.76
CA CYS A 447 -14.00 42.24 12.37
C CYS A 447 -12.56 41.74 12.41
N SER A 448 -12.33 40.44 12.57
CA SER A 448 -10.98 39.88 12.57
C SER A 448 -10.30 40.03 11.20
N ASN A 449 -11.04 39.81 10.12
CA ASN A 449 -10.57 39.99 8.75
C ASN A 449 -10.33 41.47 8.44
N GLU A 450 -11.22 42.37 8.85
CA GLU A 450 -11.04 43.81 8.65
C GLU A 450 -9.80 44.34 9.41
N GLN A 451 -9.60 43.87 10.64
CA GLN A 451 -8.52 44.33 11.51
C GLN A 451 -7.22 43.51 11.40
N GLN A 452 -7.22 42.43 10.63
CA GLN A 452 -6.11 41.47 10.50
C GLN A 452 -5.59 40.96 11.86
N LYS A 453 -6.49 40.76 12.82
CA LYS A 453 -6.21 40.21 14.17
C LYS A 453 -7.48 39.62 14.78
N ASP A 454 -7.36 38.60 15.63
CA ASP A 454 -8.52 38.02 16.32
C ASP A 454 -9.27 39.10 17.14
N VAL A 455 -10.54 39.33 16.80
CA VAL A 455 -11.47 40.19 17.55
C VAL A 455 -12.33 39.30 18.43
N LEU A 456 -11.96 39.26 19.71
CA LEU A 456 -12.57 38.39 20.73
C LEU A 456 -13.61 39.16 21.55
N MET A 457 -14.71 38.52 21.93
CA MET A 457 -15.79 39.16 22.68
C MET A 457 -16.47 38.19 23.64
N CYS A 458 -17.01 38.71 24.74
CA CYS A 458 -17.92 37.95 25.62
C CYS A 458 -19.37 38.21 25.21
N GLU A 459 -20.31 37.40 25.70
CA GLU A 459 -21.75 37.55 25.43
C GLU A 459 -22.28 38.99 25.62
N GLU A 460 -21.91 39.66 26.71
CA GLU A 460 -22.33 41.04 26.98
C GLU A 460 -21.86 42.07 25.93
N HIS A 461 -20.79 41.76 25.20
CA HIS A 461 -20.19 42.65 24.20
C HIS A 461 -20.46 42.17 22.77
N ILE A 462 -21.35 41.20 22.58
CA ILE A 462 -22.03 40.99 21.31
C ILE A 462 -23.02 42.17 21.18
N SER A 463 -22.50 43.31 20.77
CA SER A 463 -23.31 44.51 20.56
C SER A 463 -24.27 44.32 19.37
N PRO A 464 -25.29 45.17 19.20
CA PRO A 464 -26.07 45.24 17.96
C PRO A 464 -25.20 45.40 16.70
N GLU A 465 -24.02 46.03 16.81
CA GLU A 465 -23.06 46.18 15.69
C GLU A 465 -22.40 44.86 15.26
N HIS A 466 -22.68 43.76 15.96
CA HIS A 466 -22.20 42.41 15.65
C HIS A 466 -23.33 41.42 15.40
N GLU A 467 -24.61 41.85 15.45
CA GLU A 467 -25.76 40.96 15.16
C GLU A 467 -25.71 40.38 13.74
N ASP A 468 -25.21 41.16 12.77
CA ASP A 468 -25.07 40.75 11.37
C ASP A 468 -23.69 40.15 11.03
N HIS A 469 -22.80 40.01 12.02
CA HIS A 469 -21.46 39.46 11.80
C HIS A 469 -21.42 37.96 12.03
N TYR A 470 -20.55 37.27 11.30
CA TYR A 470 -20.26 35.85 11.56
C TYR A 470 -19.44 35.72 12.85
N LEU A 471 -20.09 35.21 13.90
CA LEU A 471 -19.52 34.92 15.21
C LEU A 471 -19.35 33.41 15.36
N GLU A 472 -18.17 32.97 15.77
CA GLU A 472 -17.91 31.57 16.11
C GLU A 472 -17.60 31.46 17.60
N GLU A 473 -18.18 30.47 18.27
CA GLU A 473 -17.89 30.19 19.67
C GLU A 473 -16.46 29.69 19.83
N MET A 474 -15.76 30.21 20.84
CA MET A 474 -14.36 29.88 21.05
C MET A 474 -14.20 28.53 21.73
N LEU A 475 -13.48 27.63 21.05
CA LEU A 475 -13.02 26.38 21.65
C LEU A 475 -11.76 26.58 22.52
N TYR A 476 -11.89 26.27 23.82
CA TYR A 476 -10.86 26.45 24.86
C TYR A 476 -10.12 25.20 25.32
#